data_AF-A0A519EKF7-F1
#
_entry.id   AF-A0A519EKF7-F1
#
_cell.length_a   1.000
_cell.length_b   1.000
_cell.length_c   1.000
_cell.angle_alpha   90.00
_cell.angle_beta   90.00
_cell.angle_gamma   90.00
#
_symmetry.space_group_name_H-M   'P 1'
#
loop_
_entity.id
_entity.type
_entity.pdbx_description
1 polymer ?
#
loop_
_entity_poly.entity_id
_entity_poly.type
_entity_poly.pdbx_seq_one_letter_code
_entity_poly.pdbx_strand_id
1 'polypeptide(L)'
;TSDRSVYAIGECASWNEMVYGLVAPGYDMARVTAKHIAGDASAAFCGADMSTKLKLMGVDVASIGDAHGKTPNCLNYHYVDERKQIYKKIVVSEDGKKLLGAVLVGNADEYGTLLQTALNGLALPDDPEFMILPSSDGKAKPGLGVDALPDTAQICSCNSVSKGQICAAVGEGACTVSELKACTKAGATCGGCVPLVTQVMKFEMARRGMAVNNHVCEHFAYSRQEIYHLVRVGQIKTFDELLARHGKGLGCDICKPVAASVLASIWNEFVLKPQLAKLQDSNDYFLGNIQKDGTYSVVPRMPGGEVTPDGLIAVGSVAKKYGLYTKVTGGARVDMFGARLEQLPLIWEELIAAGFESGHAYG
;
A
#
# COMPACT_ATOMS: atom_id res chain seq x y z
N THR A 1 -7.06 -27.94 -20.21
CA THR A 1 -5.72 -28.57 -20.20
C THR A 1 -5.69 -29.55 -21.36
N SER A 2 -4.88 -30.62 -21.34
CA SER A 2 -5.06 -31.74 -22.29
C SER A 2 -6.43 -32.43 -22.11
N ASP A 3 -6.99 -32.37 -20.90
CA ASP A 3 -8.39 -32.74 -20.62
C ASP A 3 -9.31 -31.51 -20.78
N ARG A 4 -10.46 -31.72 -21.43
CA ARG A 4 -11.49 -30.70 -21.69
C ARG A 4 -12.26 -30.29 -20.44
N SER A 5 -12.33 -31.15 -19.43
CA SER A 5 -13.07 -30.89 -18.18
C SER A 5 -12.18 -30.32 -17.08
N VAL A 6 -10.88 -30.20 -17.32
CA VAL A 6 -9.89 -29.76 -16.32
C VAL A 6 -9.25 -28.45 -16.76
N TYR A 7 -9.37 -27.43 -15.91
CA TYR A 7 -8.72 -26.12 -16.08
C TYR A 7 -7.45 -26.04 -15.23
N ALA A 8 -6.47 -25.29 -15.73
CA ALA A 8 -5.30 -24.86 -14.98
C ALA A 8 -5.27 -23.32 -15.04
N ILE A 9 -5.08 -22.68 -13.89
CA ILE A 9 -5.05 -21.21 -13.74
C ILE A 9 -3.93 -20.81 -12.78
N GLY A 10 -3.47 -19.57 -12.90
CA GLY A 10 -2.43 -19.03 -12.01
C GLY A 10 -1.05 -19.61 -12.32
N GLU A 11 -0.20 -19.68 -11.30
CA GLU A 11 1.23 -19.97 -11.45
C GLU A 11 1.53 -21.40 -11.92
N CYS A 12 0.59 -22.33 -11.78
CA CYS A 12 0.76 -23.70 -12.29
C CYS A 12 0.44 -23.82 -13.79
N ALA A 13 -0.16 -22.79 -14.41
CA ALA A 13 -0.57 -22.82 -15.80
C ALA A 13 0.52 -22.24 -16.72
N SER A 14 0.93 -23.03 -17.70
CA SER A 14 1.74 -22.57 -18.84
C SER A 14 0.81 -22.27 -20.01
N TRP A 15 0.74 -20.99 -20.41
CA TRP A 15 -0.03 -20.53 -21.56
C TRP A 15 0.92 -20.02 -22.63
N ASN A 16 0.87 -20.62 -23.82
CA ASN A 16 1.78 -20.33 -24.93
C ASN A 16 3.27 -20.39 -24.52
N GLU A 17 3.64 -21.46 -23.81
CA GLU A 17 4.99 -21.70 -23.27
C GLU A 17 5.46 -20.68 -22.21
N MET A 18 4.55 -19.84 -21.70
CA MET A 18 4.83 -18.84 -20.68
C MET A 18 4.07 -19.12 -19.38
N VAL A 19 4.76 -18.98 -18.25
CA VAL A 19 4.17 -19.02 -16.90
C VAL A 19 4.10 -17.59 -16.35
N TYR A 20 2.93 -17.23 -15.83
CA TYR A 20 2.68 -15.89 -15.29
C TYR A 20 2.77 -15.90 -13.76
N GLY A 21 3.92 -15.51 -13.21
CA GLY A 21 4.17 -15.40 -11.75
C GLY A 21 3.60 -14.15 -11.10
N LEU A 22 2.40 -13.71 -11.50
CA LEU A 22 1.78 -12.46 -11.04
C LEU A 22 0.31 -12.67 -10.69
N VAL A 23 -0.15 -11.91 -9.69
CA VAL A 23 -1.54 -11.98 -9.21
C VAL A 23 -2.55 -11.58 -10.28
N ALA A 24 -2.27 -10.54 -11.06
CA ALA A 24 -3.20 -10.03 -12.06
C ALA A 24 -3.51 -11.05 -13.18
N PRO A 25 -2.52 -11.68 -13.84
CA PRO A 25 -2.76 -12.80 -14.75
C PRO A 25 -3.52 -13.95 -14.11
N GLY A 26 -3.20 -14.33 -12.86
CA GLY A 26 -3.91 -15.40 -12.15
C GLY A 26 -5.41 -15.11 -11.97
N TYR A 27 -5.76 -13.88 -11.61
CA TYR A 27 -7.17 -13.45 -11.52
C TYR A 27 -7.86 -13.39 -12.87
N ASP A 28 -7.14 -13.02 -13.92
CA ASP A 28 -7.71 -12.99 -15.27
C ASP A 28 -8.00 -14.40 -15.80
N MET A 29 -7.05 -15.33 -15.61
CA MET A 29 -7.26 -16.75 -15.89
C MET A 29 -8.46 -17.32 -15.10
N ALA A 30 -8.62 -16.91 -13.83
CA ALA A 30 -9.77 -17.30 -13.02
C ALA A 30 -11.09 -16.75 -13.58
N ARG A 31 -11.14 -15.47 -14.00
CA ARG A 31 -12.33 -14.85 -14.61
C ARG A 31 -12.70 -15.51 -15.94
N VAL A 32 -11.71 -15.77 -16.81
CA VAL A 32 -11.92 -16.47 -18.08
C VAL A 32 -12.48 -17.87 -17.83
N THR A 33 -11.88 -18.61 -16.90
CA THR A 33 -12.35 -19.95 -16.53
C THR A 33 -13.78 -19.93 -16.00
N ALA A 34 -14.11 -18.97 -15.13
CA ALA A 34 -15.46 -18.83 -14.59
C ALA A 34 -16.50 -18.51 -15.69
N LYS A 35 -16.18 -17.61 -16.62
CA LYS A 35 -17.04 -17.29 -17.78
C LYS A 35 -17.26 -18.51 -18.68
N HIS A 36 -16.19 -19.25 -18.95
CA HIS A 36 -16.29 -20.46 -19.77
C HIS A 36 -17.13 -21.54 -19.08
N ILE A 37 -16.99 -21.74 -17.77
CA ILE A 37 -17.85 -22.66 -16.99
C ILE A 37 -19.31 -22.19 -16.99
N ALA A 38 -19.55 -20.88 -16.98
CA ALA A 38 -20.89 -20.28 -17.06
C ALA A 38 -21.52 -20.34 -18.47
N GLY A 39 -20.84 -20.93 -19.47
CA GLY A 39 -21.36 -21.16 -20.82
C GLY A 39 -20.89 -20.15 -21.88
N ASP A 40 -20.05 -19.18 -21.53
CA ASP A 40 -19.42 -18.28 -22.51
C ASP A 40 -18.17 -18.94 -23.12
N ALA A 41 -18.38 -19.69 -24.21
CA ALA A 41 -17.30 -20.37 -24.94
C ALA A 41 -16.35 -19.41 -25.69
N SER A 42 -16.67 -18.12 -25.76
CA SER A 42 -15.82 -17.11 -26.42
C SER A 42 -14.77 -16.51 -25.49
N ALA A 43 -14.92 -16.70 -24.17
CA ALA A 43 -13.98 -16.20 -23.18
C ALA A 43 -12.61 -16.89 -23.32
N ALA A 44 -11.59 -16.11 -23.67
CA ALA A 44 -10.23 -16.58 -23.80
C ALA A 44 -9.26 -15.66 -23.06
N PHE A 45 -8.24 -16.25 -22.44
CA PHE A 45 -7.10 -15.52 -21.92
C PHE A 45 -6.15 -15.22 -23.09
N CYS A 46 -5.83 -13.95 -23.30
CA CYS A 46 -5.03 -13.47 -24.44
C CYS A 46 -3.60 -13.10 -24.06
N GLY A 47 -3.12 -13.60 -22.92
CA GLY A 47 -1.89 -13.15 -22.29
C GLY A 47 -2.11 -11.98 -21.34
N ALA A 48 -1.04 -11.54 -20.68
CA ALA A 48 -1.08 -10.44 -19.75
C ALA A 48 0.21 -9.62 -19.80
N ASP A 49 0.10 -8.36 -19.39
CA ASP A 49 1.25 -7.49 -19.19
C ASP A 49 2.14 -8.04 -18.07
N MET A 50 3.43 -8.19 -18.38
CA MET A 50 4.47 -8.66 -17.46
C MET A 50 5.16 -7.52 -16.72
N SER A 51 4.66 -6.29 -16.87
CA SER A 51 5.16 -5.14 -16.14
C SER A 51 4.99 -5.35 -14.64
N THR A 52 6.07 -5.16 -13.90
CA THR A 52 6.11 -5.43 -12.46
C THR A 52 6.75 -4.26 -11.74
N LYS A 53 6.26 -3.99 -10.53
CA LYS A 53 6.91 -3.12 -9.55
C LYS A 53 7.15 -3.95 -8.29
N LEU A 54 8.40 -4.28 -8.03
CA LEU A 54 8.84 -5.02 -6.85
C LEU A 54 9.08 -4.03 -5.70
N LYS A 55 8.47 -4.32 -4.55
CA LYS A 55 8.78 -3.65 -3.29
C LYS A 55 9.79 -4.52 -2.54
N LEU A 56 11.06 -4.46 -2.93
CA LEU A 56 12.14 -5.00 -2.10
C LEU A 56 12.38 -4.06 -0.91
N MET A 57 12.88 -4.61 0.20
CA MET A 57 13.28 -3.82 1.36
C MET A 57 14.38 -2.82 0.94
N GLY A 58 13.99 -1.55 0.80
CA GLY A 58 14.91 -0.43 0.60
C GLY A 58 15.24 -0.05 -0.85
N VAL A 59 14.75 -0.78 -1.86
CA VAL A 59 15.00 -0.45 -3.29
C VAL A 59 13.73 -0.69 -4.11
N ASP A 60 13.24 0.37 -4.75
CA ASP A 60 12.18 0.27 -5.74
C ASP A 60 12.74 -0.27 -7.05
N VAL A 61 12.15 -1.35 -7.57
CA VAL A 61 12.48 -1.90 -8.89
C VAL A 61 11.21 -2.01 -9.71
N ALA A 62 11.22 -1.51 -10.94
CA ALA A 62 10.13 -1.70 -11.88
C ALA A 62 10.63 -2.02 -13.29
N SER A 63 9.86 -2.82 -14.00
CA SER A 63 10.08 -3.16 -15.41
C SER A 63 8.76 -3.04 -16.17
N ILE A 64 8.83 -2.55 -17.41
CA ILE A 64 7.70 -2.35 -18.30
C ILE A 64 8.04 -2.91 -19.68
N GLY A 65 7.10 -3.66 -20.28
CA GLY A 65 7.14 -4.06 -21.69
C GLY A 65 8.47 -4.66 -22.15
N ASP A 66 8.95 -4.23 -23.33
CA ASP A 66 10.25 -4.61 -23.91
C ASP A 66 11.42 -3.85 -23.25
N ALA A 67 11.60 -4.05 -21.95
CA ALA A 67 12.65 -3.43 -21.15
C ALA A 67 14.08 -3.68 -21.67
N HIS A 68 14.28 -4.81 -22.36
CA HIS A 68 15.58 -5.23 -22.87
C HIS A 68 15.87 -4.69 -24.28
N GLY A 69 14.88 -4.16 -25.00
CA GLY A 69 15.07 -3.68 -26.37
C GLY A 69 15.27 -4.83 -27.36
N LYS A 70 14.43 -5.87 -27.27
CA LYS A 70 14.39 -6.99 -28.22
C LYS A 70 13.80 -6.56 -29.57
N THR A 71 13.00 -5.50 -29.59
CA THR A 71 12.42 -4.93 -30.81
C THR A 71 13.54 -4.41 -31.71
N PRO A 72 13.61 -4.83 -32.98
CA PRO A 72 14.63 -4.36 -33.91
C PRO A 72 14.63 -2.82 -34.03
N ASN A 73 15.83 -2.24 -34.17
CA ASN A 73 16.05 -0.80 -34.32
C ASN A 73 15.47 0.11 -33.21
N CYS A 74 15.14 -0.45 -32.05
CA CYS A 74 14.69 0.36 -30.92
C CYS A 74 15.79 1.30 -30.42
N LEU A 75 15.39 2.47 -29.94
CA LEU A 75 16.28 3.45 -29.33
C LEU A 75 16.21 3.32 -27.81
N ASN A 76 17.34 3.57 -27.13
CA ASN A 76 17.46 3.38 -25.69
C ASN A 76 17.97 4.67 -25.03
N TYR A 77 17.26 5.17 -24.03
CA TYR A 77 17.72 6.26 -23.16
C TYR A 77 17.96 5.70 -21.76
N HIS A 78 19.06 6.11 -21.12
CA HIS A 78 19.38 5.68 -19.77
C HIS A 78 19.89 6.85 -18.91
N TYR A 79 19.55 6.79 -17.62
CA TYR A 79 19.98 7.72 -16.59
C TYR A 79 20.55 6.94 -15.41
N VAL A 80 21.74 7.32 -14.96
CA VAL A 80 22.45 6.66 -13.85
C VAL A 80 22.93 7.72 -12.87
N ASP A 81 22.60 7.54 -11.60
CA ASP A 81 23.14 8.31 -10.48
C ASP A 81 23.72 7.33 -9.46
N GLU A 82 25.04 7.13 -9.50
CA GLU A 82 25.75 6.20 -8.63
C GLU A 82 25.70 6.62 -7.16
N ARG A 83 25.62 7.93 -6.86
CA ARG A 83 25.57 8.39 -5.48
C ARG A 83 24.23 8.09 -4.82
N LYS A 84 23.15 8.26 -5.58
CA LYS A 84 21.78 7.91 -5.12
C LYS A 84 21.40 6.46 -5.39
N GLN A 85 22.27 5.70 -6.07
CA GLN A 85 22.02 4.31 -6.48
C GLN A 85 20.74 4.19 -7.35
N ILE A 86 20.56 5.13 -8.28
CA ILE A 86 19.42 5.18 -9.19
C ILE A 86 19.87 4.76 -10.60
N TYR A 87 19.11 3.86 -11.21
CA TYR A 87 19.24 3.50 -12.62
C TYR A 87 17.86 3.55 -13.28
N LYS A 88 17.73 4.26 -14.39
CA LYS A 88 16.50 4.32 -15.20
C LYS A 88 16.83 4.11 -16.66
N LYS A 89 15.98 3.38 -17.36
CA LYS A 89 16.08 3.11 -18.79
C LYS A 89 14.69 3.17 -19.41
N ILE A 90 14.56 3.77 -20.59
CA ILE A 90 13.39 3.62 -21.46
C ILE A 90 13.83 3.12 -22.83
N VAL A 91 12.95 2.33 -23.44
CA VAL A 91 13.10 1.78 -24.79
C VAL A 91 11.98 2.35 -25.64
N VAL A 92 12.34 2.98 -26.76
CA VAL A 92 11.37 3.62 -27.67
C VAL A 92 11.48 3.03 -29.07
N SER A 93 10.42 3.17 -29.86
CA SER A 93 10.39 2.75 -31.26
C SER A 93 11.42 3.49 -32.11
N GLU A 94 11.78 2.92 -33.26
CA GLU A 94 12.73 3.51 -34.23
C GLU A 94 12.34 4.93 -34.66
N ASP A 95 11.04 5.22 -34.76
CA ASP A 95 10.49 6.54 -35.09
C ASP A 95 10.41 7.52 -33.91
N GLY A 96 10.80 7.09 -32.70
CA GLY A 96 10.76 7.88 -31.47
C GLY A 96 9.36 8.16 -30.91
N LYS A 97 8.29 7.60 -31.50
CA LYS A 97 6.90 7.99 -31.15
C LYS A 97 6.25 7.15 -30.06
N LYS A 98 6.72 5.92 -29.84
CA LYS A 98 6.09 4.96 -28.92
C LYS A 98 7.07 4.45 -27.88
N LEU A 99 6.58 4.33 -26.64
CA LEU A 99 7.30 3.66 -25.57
C LEU A 99 7.10 2.15 -25.68
N LEU A 100 8.19 1.40 -25.84
CA LEU A 100 8.19 -0.06 -25.94
C LEU A 100 8.42 -0.72 -24.57
N GLY A 101 9.24 -0.11 -23.72
CA GLY A 101 9.55 -0.64 -22.40
C GLY A 101 10.33 0.31 -21.51
N ALA A 102 10.51 -0.08 -20.25
CA ALA A 102 11.28 0.70 -19.28
C ALA A 102 11.85 -0.17 -18.16
N VAL A 103 12.93 0.29 -17.53
CA VAL A 103 13.52 -0.27 -16.29
C VAL A 103 13.76 0.89 -15.33
N LEU A 104 13.31 0.75 -14.08
CA LEU A 104 13.52 1.73 -13.01
C LEU A 104 14.08 1.00 -11.79
N VAL A 105 15.20 1.46 -11.24
CA VAL A 105 15.87 0.87 -10.08
C VAL A 105 16.28 2.01 -9.14
N GLY A 106 16.04 1.83 -7.84
CA GLY A 106 16.33 2.81 -6.79
C GLY A 106 15.24 3.88 -6.64
N ASN A 107 14.61 4.29 -7.74
CA ASN A 107 13.46 5.19 -7.73
C ASN A 107 12.51 4.84 -8.89
N ALA A 108 11.24 4.56 -8.58
CA ALA A 108 10.23 4.17 -9.56
C ALA A 108 8.98 5.06 -9.50
N ASP A 109 9.17 6.37 -9.36
CA ASP A 109 8.09 7.36 -9.29
C ASP A 109 7.37 7.49 -10.63
N GLU A 110 8.11 7.41 -11.74
CA GLU A 110 7.57 7.56 -13.09
C GLU A 110 6.93 6.27 -13.63
N TYR A 111 6.95 5.19 -12.86
CA TYR A 111 6.37 3.90 -13.25
C TYR A 111 4.92 4.05 -13.73
N GLY A 112 4.09 4.80 -13.00
CA GLY A 112 2.68 4.98 -13.35
C GLY A 112 2.50 5.63 -14.73
N THR A 113 3.22 6.71 -14.99
CA THR A 113 3.17 7.43 -16.27
C THR A 113 3.69 6.57 -17.40
N LEU A 114 4.89 5.98 -17.25
CA LEU A 114 5.51 5.15 -18.26
C LEU A 114 4.66 3.91 -18.60
N LEU A 115 4.06 3.28 -17.59
CA LEU A 115 3.17 2.14 -17.80
C LEU A 115 1.95 2.54 -18.65
N GLN A 116 1.31 3.66 -18.32
CA GLN A 116 0.14 4.13 -19.07
C GLN A 116 0.50 4.57 -20.49
N THR A 117 1.65 5.19 -20.70
CA THR A 117 2.16 5.53 -22.03
C THR A 117 2.36 4.29 -22.89
N ALA A 118 2.98 3.25 -22.34
CA ALA A 118 3.19 1.99 -23.04
C ALA A 118 1.87 1.25 -23.34
N LEU A 119 1.00 1.10 -22.33
CA LEU A 119 -0.24 0.34 -22.45
C LEU A 119 -1.26 0.98 -23.40
N ASN A 120 -1.37 2.31 -23.39
CA ASN A 120 -2.35 3.02 -24.23
C ASN A 120 -1.74 3.52 -25.55
N GLY A 121 -0.46 3.23 -25.83
CA GLY A 121 0.21 3.64 -27.06
C GLY A 121 0.24 5.16 -27.25
N LEU A 122 0.41 5.91 -26.17
CA LEU A 122 0.37 7.37 -26.18
C LEU A 122 1.61 7.93 -26.86
N ALA A 123 1.45 9.05 -27.57
CA ALA A 123 2.56 9.73 -28.22
C ALA A 123 3.59 10.20 -27.20
N LEU A 124 4.86 9.92 -27.46
CA LEU A 124 5.97 10.44 -26.68
C LEU A 124 6.19 11.94 -26.94
N PRO A 125 6.72 12.69 -25.95
CA PRO A 125 7.18 14.05 -26.19
C PRO A 125 8.39 14.06 -27.14
N ASP A 126 8.67 15.22 -27.74
CA ASP A 126 9.80 15.40 -28.68
C ASP A 126 11.15 15.01 -28.07
N ASP A 127 11.28 15.16 -26.75
CA ASP A 127 12.47 14.79 -25.96
C ASP A 127 12.12 13.72 -24.89
N PRO A 128 12.07 12.41 -25.24
CA PRO A 128 11.68 11.33 -24.34
C PRO A 128 12.57 11.16 -23.09
N GLU A 129 13.84 11.57 -23.15
CA GLU A 129 14.79 11.46 -22.04
C GLU A 129 14.29 12.16 -20.77
N PHE A 130 13.54 13.26 -20.89
CA PHE A 130 13.02 14.01 -19.74
C PHE A 130 11.95 13.24 -18.96
N MET A 131 11.44 12.14 -19.51
CA MET A 131 10.53 11.25 -18.78
C MET A 131 11.24 10.45 -17.68
N ILE A 132 12.57 10.29 -17.75
CA ILE A 132 13.36 9.58 -16.73
C ILE A 132 14.35 10.46 -15.98
N LEU A 133 14.68 11.64 -16.49
CA LEU A 133 15.59 12.58 -15.85
C LEU A 133 14.99 13.20 -14.57
N PRO A 134 15.82 13.52 -13.56
CA PRO A 134 15.38 14.33 -12.43
C PRO A 134 14.98 15.73 -12.90
N SER A 135 13.94 16.32 -12.29
CA SER A 135 13.53 17.70 -12.58
C SER A 135 14.63 18.68 -12.15
N SER A 136 15.24 19.39 -13.09
CA SER A 136 16.38 20.26 -12.78
C SER A 136 15.99 21.68 -12.35
N ASP A 137 14.79 22.19 -12.61
CA ASP A 137 14.50 23.64 -12.46
C ASP A 137 13.07 23.98 -11.97
N GLY A 138 12.47 23.15 -11.12
CA GLY A 138 11.10 23.41 -10.63
C GLY A 138 10.00 23.40 -11.71
N LYS A 139 10.36 23.17 -12.99
CA LYS A 139 9.43 22.82 -14.05
C LYS A 139 8.87 21.43 -13.76
N ALA A 140 7.54 21.33 -13.74
CA ALA A 140 6.85 20.05 -13.62
C ALA A 140 7.38 19.10 -14.70
N LYS A 141 7.67 17.84 -14.33
CA LYS A 141 7.99 16.81 -15.34
C LYS A 141 6.86 16.78 -16.37
N PRO A 142 7.15 16.49 -17.65
CA PRO A 142 6.14 16.11 -18.63
C PRO A 142 5.49 14.80 -18.17
N GLY A 143 4.57 14.91 -17.21
CA GLY A 143 3.71 13.84 -16.76
C GLY A 143 2.48 13.88 -17.63
N LEU A 144 2.12 12.73 -18.18
CA LEU A 144 0.82 12.57 -18.82
C LEU A 144 -0.23 12.86 -17.74
N GLY A 145 -0.92 13.99 -17.86
CA GLY A 145 -1.96 14.33 -16.92
C GLY A 145 -3.04 13.25 -16.97
N VAL A 146 -3.65 12.97 -15.82
CA VAL A 146 -4.77 12.01 -15.74
C VAL A 146 -5.94 12.39 -16.65
N ASP A 147 -5.98 13.64 -17.14
CA ASP A 147 -6.90 14.14 -18.16
C ASP A 147 -6.72 13.45 -19.52
N ALA A 148 -5.48 13.20 -19.94
CA ALA A 148 -5.15 12.59 -21.24
C ALA A 148 -5.45 11.09 -21.33
N LEU A 149 -5.73 10.41 -20.20
CA LEU A 149 -6.08 8.99 -20.18
C LEU A 149 -7.53 8.77 -20.63
N PRO A 150 -7.81 7.79 -21.52
CA PRO A 150 -9.19 7.42 -21.85
C PRO A 150 -9.89 6.75 -20.66
N ASP A 151 -11.23 6.80 -20.61
CA ASP A 151 -12.01 6.16 -19.54
C ASP A 151 -11.84 4.62 -19.51
N THR A 152 -11.43 4.02 -20.62
CA THR A 152 -11.10 2.60 -20.75
C THR A 152 -9.71 2.25 -20.19
N ALA A 153 -8.85 3.24 -19.91
CA ALA A 153 -7.49 3.01 -19.43
C ALA A 153 -7.50 2.17 -18.15
N GLN A 154 -6.78 1.05 -18.15
CA GLN A 154 -6.67 0.18 -16.99
C GLN A 154 -5.73 0.81 -15.96
N ILE A 155 -6.28 1.16 -14.80
CA ILE A 155 -5.54 1.79 -13.69
C ILE A 155 -5.09 0.73 -12.68
N CYS A 156 -5.94 -0.26 -12.38
CA CYS A 156 -5.60 -1.38 -11.49
C CYS A 156 -5.65 -2.70 -12.25
N SER A 157 -4.49 -3.26 -12.63
CA SER A 157 -4.44 -4.53 -13.35
C SER A 157 -4.91 -5.72 -12.51
N CYS A 158 -4.63 -5.74 -11.20
CA CYS A 158 -5.05 -6.85 -10.33
C CYS A 158 -6.58 -7.00 -10.29
N ASN A 159 -7.31 -5.91 -10.06
CA ASN A 159 -8.76 -5.94 -9.94
C ASN A 159 -9.47 -5.52 -11.23
N SER A 160 -8.72 -5.33 -12.33
CA SER A 160 -9.21 -4.87 -13.64
C SER A 160 -10.11 -3.64 -13.55
N VAL A 161 -9.61 -2.61 -12.84
CA VAL A 161 -10.33 -1.35 -12.63
C VAL A 161 -9.83 -0.30 -13.61
N SER A 162 -10.74 0.26 -14.41
CA SER A 162 -10.45 1.34 -15.35
C SER A 162 -10.58 2.75 -14.73
N LYS A 163 -10.08 3.77 -15.43
CA LYS A 163 -10.27 5.18 -15.08
C LYS A 163 -11.77 5.51 -14.96
N GLY A 164 -12.59 5.09 -15.91
CA GLY A 164 -14.03 5.34 -15.91
C GLY A 164 -14.74 4.75 -14.68
N GLN A 165 -14.33 3.56 -14.23
CA GLN A 165 -14.88 2.96 -13.01
C GLN A 165 -14.50 3.73 -11.75
N ILE A 166 -13.29 4.29 -11.69
CA ILE A 166 -12.88 5.17 -10.59
C ILE A 166 -13.69 6.47 -10.64
N CYS A 167 -13.82 7.10 -11.80
CA CYS A 167 -14.61 8.32 -11.97
C CYS A 167 -16.09 8.12 -11.61
N ALA A 168 -16.68 6.98 -11.98
CA ALA A 168 -18.04 6.61 -11.61
C ALA A 168 -18.18 6.47 -10.08
N ALA A 169 -17.26 5.75 -9.43
CA ALA A 169 -17.26 5.57 -7.98
C ALA A 169 -17.12 6.91 -7.22
N VAL A 170 -16.28 7.82 -7.71
CA VAL A 170 -16.18 9.19 -7.17
C VAL A 170 -17.52 9.92 -7.32
N GLY A 171 -18.19 9.75 -8.46
CA GLY A 171 -19.51 10.31 -8.71
C GLY A 171 -20.62 9.76 -7.80
N GLU A 172 -20.48 8.53 -7.33
CA GLU A 172 -21.35 7.89 -6.35
C GLU A 172 -21.03 8.29 -4.89
N GLY A 173 -19.97 9.08 -4.67
CA GLY A 173 -19.61 9.64 -3.37
C GLY A 173 -18.34 9.09 -2.74
N ALA A 174 -17.58 8.20 -3.42
CA ALA A 174 -16.29 7.72 -2.91
C ALA A 174 -15.22 8.82 -3.02
N CYS A 175 -14.97 9.53 -1.92
CA CYS A 175 -14.09 10.71 -1.86
C CYS A 175 -12.71 10.40 -1.26
N THR A 176 -12.53 9.20 -0.73
CA THR A 176 -11.28 8.75 -0.12
C THR A 176 -10.74 7.51 -0.81
N VAL A 177 -9.41 7.32 -0.73
CA VAL A 177 -8.76 6.11 -1.26
C VAL A 177 -9.28 4.85 -0.57
N SER A 178 -9.66 4.94 0.71
CA SER A 178 -10.23 3.83 1.48
C SER A 178 -11.62 3.44 0.96
N GLU A 179 -12.48 4.42 0.68
CA GLU A 179 -13.79 4.17 0.06
C GLU A 179 -13.64 3.60 -1.34
N LEU A 180 -12.73 4.15 -2.16
CA LEU A 180 -12.41 3.60 -3.49
C LEU A 180 -11.92 2.16 -3.42
N LYS A 181 -11.06 1.82 -2.44
CA LYS A 181 -10.63 0.44 -2.19
C LYS A 181 -11.80 -0.44 -1.78
N ALA A 182 -12.76 0.06 -1.01
CA ALA A 182 -13.91 -0.72 -0.57
C ALA A 182 -14.84 -1.07 -1.74
N CYS A 183 -15.17 -0.08 -2.59
CA CYS A 183 -16.11 -0.26 -3.70
C CYS A 183 -15.47 -0.87 -4.95
N THR A 184 -14.32 -0.36 -5.41
CA THR A 184 -13.70 -0.80 -6.68
C THR A 184 -12.63 -1.89 -6.49
N LYS A 185 -12.14 -2.10 -5.26
CA LYS A 185 -10.95 -2.90 -4.95
C LYS A 185 -9.64 -2.37 -5.55
N ALA A 186 -9.63 -1.22 -6.24
CA ALA A 186 -8.41 -0.64 -6.78
C ALA A 186 -7.40 -0.33 -5.66
N GLY A 187 -6.20 -0.91 -5.74
CA GLY A 187 -5.15 -0.71 -4.74
C GLY A 187 -5.30 -1.54 -3.45
N ALA A 188 -6.29 -2.43 -3.35
CA ALA A 188 -6.49 -3.31 -2.21
C ALA A 188 -5.62 -4.59 -2.23
N THR A 189 -5.14 -5.01 -3.42
CA THR A 189 -4.40 -6.27 -3.60
C THR A 189 -2.87 -6.06 -3.52
N CYS A 190 -2.24 -5.55 -4.59
CA CYS A 190 -0.80 -5.30 -4.61
C CYS A 190 -0.41 -3.86 -4.17
N GLY A 191 -1.38 -2.95 -4.17
CA GLY A 191 -1.19 -1.53 -3.83
C GLY A 191 -0.36 -0.71 -4.83
N GLY A 192 0.11 -1.29 -5.94
CA GLY A 192 0.98 -0.60 -6.92
C GLY A 192 0.31 0.58 -7.61
N CYS A 193 -1.00 0.51 -7.85
CA CYS A 193 -1.77 1.55 -8.52
C CYS A 193 -2.25 2.68 -7.60
N VAL A 194 -2.03 2.60 -6.27
CA VAL A 194 -2.56 3.58 -5.30
C VAL A 194 -2.20 5.03 -5.63
N PRO A 195 -0.95 5.37 -6.05
CA PRO A 195 -0.62 6.74 -6.44
C PRO A 195 -1.47 7.25 -7.61
N LEU A 196 -1.59 6.43 -8.68
CA LEU A 196 -2.36 6.78 -9.88
C LEU A 196 -3.87 6.85 -9.59
N VAL A 197 -4.41 5.91 -8.80
CA VAL A 197 -5.81 5.94 -8.33
C VAL A 197 -6.09 7.25 -7.57
N THR A 198 -5.16 7.67 -6.71
CA THR A 198 -5.30 8.92 -5.94
C THR A 198 -5.29 10.14 -6.84
N GLN A 199 -4.45 10.15 -7.89
CA GLN A 199 -4.41 11.23 -8.87
C GLN A 199 -5.73 11.31 -9.67
N VAL A 200 -6.23 10.18 -10.18
CA VAL A 200 -7.51 10.11 -10.91
C VAL A 200 -8.67 10.55 -10.03
N MET A 201 -8.72 10.08 -8.78
CA MET A 201 -9.73 10.48 -7.79
C MET A 201 -9.73 11.99 -7.57
N LYS A 202 -8.56 12.58 -7.26
CA LYS A 202 -8.44 14.02 -7.01
C LYS A 202 -8.82 14.86 -8.24
N PHE A 203 -8.46 14.39 -9.43
CA PHE A 203 -8.85 15.04 -10.68
C PHE A 203 -10.37 15.03 -10.89
N GLU A 204 -11.02 13.88 -10.70
CA GLU A 204 -12.48 13.79 -10.84
C GLU A 204 -13.21 14.61 -9.77
N MET A 205 -12.73 14.58 -8.52
CA MET A 205 -13.26 15.43 -7.43
C MET A 205 -13.15 16.91 -7.79
N ALA A 206 -11.99 17.36 -8.27
CA ALA A 206 -11.79 18.75 -8.70
C ALA A 206 -12.71 19.13 -9.87
N ARG A 207 -12.85 18.24 -10.88
CA ARG A 207 -13.74 18.43 -12.02
C ARG A 207 -15.22 18.57 -11.60
N ARG A 208 -15.62 17.88 -10.53
CA ARG A 208 -16.98 17.96 -9.96
C ARG A 208 -17.16 19.09 -8.95
N GLY A 209 -16.14 19.93 -8.72
CA GLY A 209 -16.19 21.00 -7.73
C GLY A 209 -16.20 20.50 -6.27
N MET A 210 -15.81 19.24 -6.04
CA MET A 210 -15.71 18.65 -4.71
C MET A 210 -14.39 19.10 -4.09
N ALA A 211 -14.46 19.86 -3.00
CA ALA A 211 -13.26 20.26 -2.27
C ALA A 211 -12.58 19.03 -1.64
N VAL A 212 -11.34 18.74 -2.05
CA VAL A 212 -10.52 17.71 -1.41
C VAL A 212 -10.11 18.23 -0.03
N ASN A 213 -10.85 17.82 0.98
CA ASN A 213 -10.55 18.20 2.35
C ASN A 213 -9.55 17.23 2.97
N ASN A 214 -8.34 17.70 3.28
CA ASN A 214 -7.29 16.90 3.91
C ASN A 214 -7.30 16.98 5.45
N HIS A 215 -8.34 17.58 6.03
CA HIS A 215 -8.48 17.70 7.48
C HIS A 215 -8.68 16.33 8.11
N VAL A 216 -8.08 16.12 9.29
CA VAL A 216 -8.26 14.89 10.08
C VAL A 216 -9.72 14.72 10.51
N CYS A 217 -10.36 15.81 10.95
CA CYS A 217 -11.78 15.87 11.27
C CYS A 217 -12.22 17.33 11.44
N GLU A 218 -13.47 17.56 11.84
CA GLU A 218 -13.98 18.91 12.14
C GLU A 218 -13.20 19.67 13.24
N HIS A 219 -12.56 18.94 14.16
CA HIS A 219 -11.78 19.52 15.26
C HIS A 219 -10.43 20.07 14.79
N PHE A 220 -9.84 19.49 13.73
CA PHE A 220 -8.51 19.83 13.24
C PHE A 220 -8.51 19.98 11.73
N ALA A 221 -8.37 21.23 11.27
CA ALA A 221 -8.32 21.58 9.86
C ALA A 221 -6.94 21.28 9.21
N TYR A 222 -6.33 20.17 9.59
CA TYR A 222 -4.97 19.77 9.24
C TYR A 222 -4.94 18.29 8.93
N SER A 223 -4.05 17.89 8.02
CA SER A 223 -3.69 16.49 7.78
C SER A 223 -2.85 15.92 8.93
N ARG A 224 -2.75 14.58 9.00
CA ARG A 224 -1.88 13.91 9.99
C ARG A 224 -0.43 14.40 9.92
N GLN A 225 0.08 14.64 8.71
CA GLN A 225 1.45 15.11 8.51
C GLN A 225 1.63 16.54 9.04
N GLU A 226 0.67 17.42 8.79
CA GLU A 226 0.69 18.77 9.34
C GLU A 226 0.59 18.76 10.86
N ILE A 227 -0.28 17.94 11.45
CA ILE A 227 -0.34 17.76 12.91
C ILE A 227 1.00 17.29 13.47
N TYR A 228 1.67 16.33 12.81
CA TYR A 228 3.02 15.90 13.19
C TYR A 228 4.02 17.06 13.20
N HIS A 229 4.00 17.91 12.16
CA HIS A 229 4.86 19.08 12.10
C HIS A 229 4.54 20.11 13.18
N LEU A 230 3.25 20.39 13.42
CA LEU A 230 2.80 21.31 14.46
C LEU A 230 3.25 20.85 15.85
N VAL A 231 3.09 19.56 16.16
CA VAL A 231 3.52 18.99 17.45
C VAL A 231 5.04 19.08 17.61
N ARG A 232 5.80 18.72 16.55
CA ARG A 232 7.26 18.72 16.59
C ARG A 232 7.84 20.13 16.73
N VAL A 233 7.37 21.08 15.92
CA VAL A 233 7.88 22.46 15.91
C VAL A 233 7.37 23.23 17.12
N GLY A 234 6.10 23.06 17.48
CA GLY A 234 5.47 23.71 18.63
C GLY A 234 5.86 23.10 19.99
N GLN A 235 6.64 22.00 19.99
CA GLN A 235 7.02 21.21 21.17
C GLN A 235 5.81 20.82 22.04
N ILE A 236 4.69 20.50 21.41
CA ILE A 236 3.43 20.21 22.09
C ILE A 236 3.50 18.81 22.70
N LYS A 237 3.16 18.69 23.99
CA LYS A 237 3.27 17.41 24.71
C LYS A 237 1.94 16.78 25.10
N THR A 238 0.85 17.55 25.04
CA THR A 238 -0.46 17.08 25.48
C THR A 238 -1.52 17.32 24.41
N PHE A 239 -2.58 16.51 24.42
CA PHE A 239 -3.71 16.71 23.52
C PHE A 239 -4.44 18.03 23.80
N ASP A 240 -4.57 18.41 25.06
CA ASP A 240 -5.22 19.67 25.45
C ASP A 240 -4.48 20.89 24.89
N GLU A 241 -3.14 20.86 24.92
CA GLU A 241 -2.32 21.91 24.31
C GLU A 241 -2.44 21.92 22.78
N LEU A 242 -2.45 20.74 22.14
CA LEU A 242 -2.65 20.61 20.70
C LEU A 242 -4.02 21.18 20.27
N LEU A 243 -5.07 20.84 21.03
CA LEU A 243 -6.44 21.27 20.79
C LEU A 243 -6.60 22.76 21.03
N ALA A 244 -6.01 23.31 22.10
CA ALA A 244 -6.08 24.74 22.41
C ALA A 244 -5.38 25.62 21.37
N ARG A 245 -4.25 25.16 20.81
CA ARG A 245 -3.46 25.95 19.84
C ARG A 245 -3.91 25.77 18.39
N HIS A 246 -4.31 24.56 18.01
CA HIS A 246 -4.50 24.17 16.61
C HIS A 246 -5.83 23.47 16.33
N GLY A 247 -6.73 23.37 17.31
CA GLY A 247 -8.02 22.72 17.15
C GLY A 247 -9.17 23.50 17.79
N LYS A 248 -10.31 22.83 17.90
CA LYS A 248 -11.54 23.37 18.50
C LYS A 248 -12.40 22.22 19.01
N GLY A 249 -13.27 22.48 19.98
CA GLY A 249 -14.14 21.46 20.59
C GLY A 249 -13.43 20.63 21.66
N LEU A 250 -13.84 19.36 21.82
CA LEU A 250 -13.30 18.42 22.83
C LEU A 250 -12.51 17.24 22.22
N GLY A 251 -12.48 17.16 20.88
CA GLY A 251 -11.94 16.04 20.13
C GLY A 251 -12.87 14.82 20.08
N CYS A 252 -12.68 13.99 19.06
CA CYS A 252 -13.45 12.77 18.80
C CYS A 252 -12.56 11.52 18.80
N ASP A 253 -13.20 10.39 18.50
CA ASP A 253 -12.61 9.07 18.27
C ASP A 253 -11.65 9.01 17.05
N ILE A 254 -11.64 10.02 16.18
CA ILE A 254 -10.69 10.12 15.06
C ILE A 254 -9.42 10.88 15.48
N CYS A 255 -9.55 12.10 16.04
CA CYS A 255 -8.39 12.95 16.29
C CYS A 255 -7.61 12.59 17.55
N LYS A 256 -8.24 11.96 18.56
CA LYS A 256 -7.55 11.54 19.78
C LYS A 256 -6.52 10.43 19.51
N PRO A 257 -6.83 9.34 18.80
CA PRO A 257 -5.83 8.34 18.43
C PRO A 257 -4.75 8.90 17.50
N VAL A 258 -5.10 9.80 16.58
CA VAL A 258 -4.11 10.48 15.73
C VAL A 258 -3.11 11.28 16.56
N ALA A 259 -3.58 12.06 17.53
CA ALA A 259 -2.72 12.82 18.41
C ALA A 259 -1.87 11.91 19.31
N ALA A 260 -2.45 10.82 19.84
CA ALA A 260 -1.73 9.81 20.61
C ALA A 260 -0.56 9.21 19.81
N SER A 261 -0.84 8.75 18.58
CA SER A 261 0.16 8.20 17.66
C SER A 261 1.27 9.20 17.35
N VAL A 262 0.92 10.47 17.08
CA VAL A 262 1.89 11.53 16.77
C VAL A 262 2.76 11.86 17.99
N LEU A 263 2.16 12.00 19.18
CA LEU A 263 2.89 12.26 20.42
C LEU A 263 3.83 11.11 20.77
N ALA A 264 3.38 9.86 20.65
CA ALA A 264 4.21 8.68 20.84
C ALA A 264 5.38 8.65 19.85
N SER A 265 5.13 8.99 18.58
CA SER A 265 6.18 9.01 17.54
C SER A 265 7.27 10.07 17.80
N ILE A 266 6.91 11.22 18.38
CA ILE A 266 7.83 12.34 18.58
C ILE A 266 8.55 12.23 19.93
N TRP A 267 7.82 11.87 20.99
CA TRP A 267 8.31 11.91 22.36
C TRP A 267 8.68 10.53 22.92
N ASN A 268 8.23 9.45 22.28
CA ASN A 268 8.48 8.06 22.67
C ASN A 268 8.16 7.78 24.15
N GLU A 269 7.06 8.37 24.64
CA GLU A 269 6.58 8.15 26.00
C GLU A 269 5.63 6.95 26.09
N PHE A 270 5.56 6.33 27.27
CA PHE A 270 4.66 5.21 27.51
C PHE A 270 3.18 5.58 27.29
N VAL A 271 2.52 4.85 26.39
CA VAL A 271 1.18 5.16 25.86
C VAL A 271 0.06 5.15 26.92
N LEU A 272 0.25 4.41 28.04
CA LEU A 272 -0.73 4.34 29.14
C LEU A 272 -0.44 5.31 30.29
N LYS A 273 0.43 6.31 30.13
CA LYS A 273 0.49 7.42 31.10
C LYS A 273 -0.91 8.04 31.27
N PRO A 274 -1.32 8.50 32.47
CA PRO A 274 -2.69 8.95 32.72
C PRO A 274 -3.24 9.99 31.73
N GLN A 275 -2.37 10.82 31.16
CA GLN A 275 -2.71 11.85 30.17
C GLN A 275 -2.84 11.31 28.75
N LEU A 276 -2.14 10.22 28.42
CA LEU A 276 -2.11 9.61 27.08
C LEU A 276 -3.09 8.44 26.96
N ALA A 277 -3.34 7.71 28.05
CA ALA A 277 -4.20 6.54 28.06
C ALA A 277 -5.60 6.85 27.51
N LYS A 278 -6.18 8.00 27.87
CA LYS A 278 -7.52 8.41 27.40
C LYS A 278 -7.60 8.73 25.90
N LEU A 279 -6.47 8.82 25.22
CA LEU A 279 -6.37 9.12 23.80
C LEU A 279 -6.22 7.87 22.95
N GLN A 280 -5.84 6.75 23.57
CA GLN A 280 -5.61 5.48 22.89
C GLN A 280 -6.93 4.86 22.44
N ASP A 281 -6.89 4.16 21.31
CA ASP A 281 -8.00 3.28 20.93
C ASP A 281 -8.00 2.01 21.80
N SER A 282 -8.97 1.12 21.60
CA SER A 282 -9.07 -0.09 22.43
C SER A 282 -7.85 -1.00 22.34
N ASN A 283 -7.17 -1.04 21.19
CA ASN A 283 -6.03 -1.94 21.02
C ASN A 283 -4.81 -1.42 21.79
N ASP A 284 -4.50 -0.13 21.62
CA ASP A 284 -3.38 0.52 22.29
C ASP A 284 -3.64 0.70 23.79
N TYR A 285 -4.90 0.86 24.21
CA TYR A 285 -5.28 0.95 25.62
C TYR A 285 -5.05 -0.37 26.38
N PHE A 286 -5.36 -1.50 25.74
CA PHE A 286 -5.21 -2.83 26.33
C PHE A 286 -3.90 -3.53 25.94
N LEU A 287 -3.05 -2.85 25.16
CA LEU A 287 -1.79 -3.38 24.64
C LEU A 287 -1.98 -4.75 23.98
N GLY A 288 -3.05 -4.91 23.20
CA GLY A 288 -3.44 -6.17 22.58
C GLY A 288 -4.39 -5.93 21.42
N ASN A 289 -4.53 -6.89 20.52
CA ASN A 289 -5.37 -6.73 19.34
C ASN A 289 -6.72 -7.42 19.52
N ILE A 290 -7.81 -6.64 19.52
CA ILE A 290 -9.16 -7.19 19.65
C ILE A 290 -9.54 -8.04 18.43
N GLN A 291 -10.08 -9.22 18.70
CA GLN A 291 -10.55 -10.17 17.70
C GLN A 291 -12.07 -10.05 17.52
N LYS A 292 -12.60 -10.62 16.43
CA LYS A 292 -14.03 -10.57 16.12
C LYS A 292 -14.92 -11.23 17.18
N ASP A 293 -14.37 -12.16 17.94
CA ASP A 293 -15.05 -12.86 19.03
C ASP A 293 -14.95 -12.12 20.39
N GLY A 294 -14.35 -10.93 20.40
CA GLY A 294 -14.17 -10.10 21.60
C GLY A 294 -12.97 -10.49 22.47
N THR A 295 -12.21 -11.52 22.10
CA THR A 295 -10.94 -11.84 22.76
C THR A 295 -9.81 -10.96 22.23
N TYR A 296 -8.66 -10.98 22.91
CA TYR A 296 -7.47 -10.25 22.51
C TYR A 296 -6.38 -11.20 22.05
N SER A 297 -5.55 -10.73 21.11
CA SER A 297 -4.28 -11.35 20.80
C SER A 297 -3.12 -10.55 21.40
N VAL A 298 -2.09 -11.26 21.84
CA VAL A 298 -0.89 -10.72 22.50
C VAL A 298 0.33 -11.12 21.68
N VAL A 299 1.12 -10.13 21.26
CA VAL A 299 2.34 -10.28 20.48
C VAL A 299 3.51 -9.71 21.29
N PRO A 300 4.37 -10.54 21.89
CA PRO A 300 5.57 -10.07 22.55
C PRO A 300 6.53 -9.45 21.53
N ARG A 301 7.17 -8.32 21.88
CA ARG A 301 8.14 -7.66 21.00
C ARG A 301 9.44 -8.47 20.94
N MET A 302 9.89 -8.79 19.72
CA MET A 302 11.17 -9.46 19.45
C MET A 302 11.97 -8.60 18.45
N PRO A 303 12.75 -7.60 18.90
CA PRO A 303 13.51 -6.71 18.02
C PRO A 303 14.43 -7.49 17.08
N GLY A 304 14.35 -7.25 15.78
CA GLY A 304 15.14 -7.99 14.78
C GLY A 304 14.81 -9.48 14.67
N GLY A 305 13.74 -9.95 15.31
CA GLY A 305 13.45 -11.38 15.44
C GLY A 305 14.31 -12.09 16.50
N GLU A 306 15.07 -11.34 17.30
CA GLU A 306 15.90 -11.90 18.36
C GLU A 306 15.06 -12.24 19.59
N VAL A 307 15.29 -13.45 20.11
CA VAL A 307 14.66 -13.96 21.33
C VAL A 307 15.58 -15.01 21.95
N THR A 308 15.74 -14.99 23.27
CA THR A 308 16.53 -15.98 23.98
C THR A 308 15.78 -17.33 24.04
N PRO A 309 16.50 -18.46 24.23
CA PRO A 309 15.85 -19.74 24.46
C PRO A 309 14.83 -19.70 25.62
N ASP A 310 15.20 -19.03 26.72
CA ASP A 310 14.32 -18.85 27.88
C ASP A 310 13.10 -17.98 27.55
N GLY A 311 13.27 -16.92 26.75
CA GLY A 311 12.17 -16.10 26.27
C GLY A 311 11.17 -16.89 25.42
N LEU A 312 11.65 -17.76 24.53
CA LEU A 312 10.79 -18.65 23.75
C LEU A 312 10.02 -19.64 24.64
N ILE A 313 10.70 -20.22 25.64
CA ILE A 313 10.07 -21.10 26.63
C ILE A 313 9.00 -20.34 27.42
N ALA A 314 9.27 -19.10 27.82
CA ALA A 314 8.33 -18.26 28.53
C ALA A 314 7.07 -17.98 27.69
N VAL A 315 7.22 -17.59 26.43
CA VAL A 315 6.09 -17.38 25.51
C VAL A 315 5.25 -18.65 25.37
N GLY A 316 5.88 -19.80 25.16
CA GLY A 316 5.18 -21.09 25.09
C GLY A 316 4.47 -21.46 26.39
N SER A 317 5.09 -21.18 27.53
CA SER A 317 4.54 -21.46 28.87
C SER A 317 3.34 -20.58 29.19
N VAL A 318 3.43 -19.28 28.89
CA VAL A 318 2.32 -18.32 29.02
C VAL A 318 1.17 -18.72 28.11
N ALA A 319 1.44 -19.00 26.82
CA ALA A 319 0.41 -19.45 25.90
C ALA A 319 -0.31 -20.71 26.40
N LYS A 320 0.45 -21.71 26.87
CA LYS A 320 -0.13 -22.94 27.43
C LYS A 320 -0.96 -22.69 28.69
N LYS A 321 -0.48 -21.84 29.60
CA LYS A 321 -1.14 -21.51 30.87
C LYS A 321 -2.50 -20.84 30.65
N TYR A 322 -2.59 -19.93 29.69
CA TYR A 322 -3.80 -19.17 29.39
C TYR A 322 -4.66 -19.79 28.27
N GLY A 323 -4.24 -20.93 27.71
CA GLY A 323 -4.97 -21.61 26.63
C GLY A 323 -4.96 -20.82 25.31
N LEU A 324 -3.90 -20.06 25.05
CA LEU A 324 -3.80 -19.18 23.90
C LEU A 324 -3.37 -19.97 22.66
N TYR A 325 -4.14 -19.85 21.58
CA TYR A 325 -3.73 -20.40 20.29
C TYR A 325 -2.54 -19.60 19.76
N THR A 326 -1.44 -20.27 19.43
CA THR A 326 -0.20 -19.61 19.02
C THR A 326 0.07 -19.80 17.53
N LYS A 327 0.34 -18.70 16.82
CA LYS A 327 0.67 -18.70 15.40
C LYS A 327 1.90 -17.84 15.13
N VAL A 328 2.76 -18.31 14.24
CA VAL A 328 3.79 -17.45 13.62
C VAL A 328 3.15 -16.69 12.47
N THR A 329 3.15 -15.36 12.57
CA THR A 329 2.52 -14.47 11.59
C THR A 329 3.38 -14.29 10.34
N GLY A 330 2.81 -13.74 9.26
CA GLY A 330 3.57 -13.41 8.06
C GLY A 330 4.68 -12.37 8.28
N GLY A 331 4.62 -11.62 9.38
CA GLY A 331 5.69 -10.73 9.85
C GLY A 331 6.74 -11.42 10.74
N ALA A 332 6.77 -12.75 10.77
CA ALA A 332 7.67 -13.57 11.60
C ALA A 332 7.56 -13.28 13.11
N ARG A 333 6.37 -12.92 13.61
CA ARG A 333 6.09 -12.69 15.04
C ARG A 333 5.28 -13.84 15.63
N VAL A 334 5.49 -14.15 16.91
CA VAL A 334 4.66 -15.09 17.66
C VAL A 334 3.43 -14.37 18.19
N ASP A 335 2.25 -14.73 17.71
CA ASP A 335 0.97 -14.14 18.07
C ASP A 335 0.14 -15.15 18.85
N MET A 336 -0.31 -14.76 20.04
CA MET A 336 -1.04 -15.59 21.01
C MET A 336 -2.48 -15.10 21.11
N PHE A 337 -3.43 -15.89 20.63
CA PHE A 337 -4.85 -15.54 20.50
C PHE A 337 -5.72 -16.13 21.61
N GLY A 338 -6.79 -15.42 21.98
CA GLY A 338 -7.82 -15.92 22.88
C GLY A 338 -7.72 -15.40 24.32
N ALA A 339 -6.92 -14.36 24.56
CA ALA A 339 -6.80 -13.75 25.88
C ALA A 339 -8.07 -12.97 26.23
N ARG A 340 -8.59 -13.14 27.45
CA ARG A 340 -9.68 -12.31 27.97
C ARG A 340 -9.12 -11.00 28.53
N LEU A 341 -9.95 -9.97 28.56
CA LEU A 341 -9.57 -8.62 28.99
C LEU A 341 -8.90 -8.60 30.36
N GLU A 342 -9.48 -9.31 31.34
CA GLU A 342 -8.97 -9.40 32.70
C GLU A 342 -7.67 -10.21 32.84
N GLN A 343 -7.31 -11.00 31.82
CA GLN A 343 -6.08 -11.79 31.80
C GLN A 343 -4.89 -10.98 31.27
N LEU A 344 -5.12 -9.92 30.48
CA LEU A 344 -4.07 -9.16 29.82
C LEU A 344 -3.00 -8.60 30.78
N PRO A 345 -3.34 -8.01 31.95
CA PRO A 345 -2.32 -7.54 32.89
C PRO A 345 -1.41 -8.67 33.39
N LEU A 346 -1.98 -9.85 33.69
CA LEU A 346 -1.24 -11.01 34.19
C LEU A 346 -0.34 -11.63 33.11
N ILE A 347 -0.86 -11.71 31.88
CA ILE A 347 -0.09 -12.16 30.72
C ILE A 347 1.12 -11.23 30.49
N TRP A 348 0.89 -9.91 30.52
CA TRP A 348 1.96 -8.94 30.33
C TRP A 348 2.97 -8.94 31.48
N GLU A 349 2.54 -9.10 32.72
CA GLU A 349 3.44 -9.23 33.88
C GLU A 349 4.41 -10.41 33.72
N GLU A 350 3.91 -11.59 33.32
CA GLU A 350 4.74 -12.77 33.09
C GLU A 350 5.69 -12.60 31.90
N LEU A 351 5.24 -11.97 30.82
CA LEU A 351 6.08 -11.69 29.65
C LEU A 351 7.17 -10.65 29.98
N ILE A 352 6.83 -9.60 30.74
CA ILE A 352 7.81 -8.58 31.17
C ILE A 352 8.84 -9.20 32.11
N ALA A 353 8.43 -10.08 33.03
CA ALA A 353 9.36 -10.82 33.88
C ALA A 353 10.33 -11.71 33.08
N ALA A 354 9.90 -12.18 31.90
CA ALA A 354 10.74 -12.93 30.96
C ALA A 354 11.58 -12.03 30.01
N GLY A 355 11.53 -10.71 30.18
CA GLY A 355 12.34 -9.75 29.41
C GLY A 355 11.67 -9.19 28.15
N PHE A 356 10.37 -9.41 27.96
CA PHE A 356 9.62 -8.80 26.86
C PHE A 356 9.10 -7.40 27.21
N GLU A 357 8.82 -6.59 26.19
CA GLU A 357 8.19 -5.28 26.33
C GLU A 357 6.73 -5.31 25.90
N SER A 358 5.85 -4.68 26.68
CA SER A 358 4.42 -4.59 26.38
C SER A 358 4.10 -3.52 25.35
N GLY A 359 3.12 -3.75 24.47
CA GLY A 359 2.46 -2.68 23.70
C GLY A 359 3.21 -2.09 22.51
N HIS A 360 4.37 -2.63 22.13
CA HIS A 360 5.19 -2.09 21.03
C HIS A 360 5.26 -3.02 19.81
N ALA A 361 4.51 -4.12 19.82
CA ALA A 361 4.43 -5.04 18.69
C ALA A 361 3.37 -4.64 17.65
N TYR A 362 2.60 -3.58 17.93
CA TYR A 362 1.49 -3.10 17.10
C TYR A 362 1.83 -1.70 16.58
N GLY A 363 2.87 -1.63 15.75
CA GLY A 363 3.30 -0.43 15.02
C GLY A 363 3.39 -0.73 13.54
#